data_AF-A0A7C2JYL3-F1
#
_entry.id   AF-A0A7C2JYL3-F1
#
_cell.length_a   1.000
_cell.length_b   1.000
_cell.length_c   1.000
_cell.angle_alpha   90.00
_cell.angle_beta   90.00
_cell.angle_gamma   90.00
#
_symmetry.space_group_name_H-M   'P 1'
#
loop_
_entity.id
_entity.type
_entity.pdbx_description
1 polymer ?
#
loop_
_entity_poly.entity_id
_entity_poly.type
_entity_poly.pdbx_seq_one_letter_code
_entity_poly.pdbx_strand_id
1 'polypeptide(L)' 'MPRFRLATAAQRDVRAIGCYIAERNRSAALRQYDALRRTFRMLSRQPLLGAAVPELGESVRCFPVGNYVV' A
#
# COMPACT_ATOMS: atom_id res chain seq x y z
N MET A 1 -5.99 -3.29 19.04
CA MET A 1 -5.12 -3.52 17.86
C MET A 1 -5.53 -2.57 16.75
N PRO A 2 -4.60 -1.90 16.07
CA PRO A 2 -4.96 -0.98 14.98
C PRO A 2 -5.54 -1.80 13.82
N ARG A 3 -6.70 -1.36 13.32
CA ARG A 3 -7.47 -2.06 12.28
C ARG A 3 -7.41 -1.24 11.01
N PHE A 4 -7.06 -1.87 9.89
CA PHE A 4 -7.23 -1.31 8.56
C PHE A 4 -8.13 -2.24 7.74
N ARG A 5 -8.73 -1.71 6.68
CA ARG A 5 -9.49 -2.48 5.69
C ARG A 5 -8.91 -2.17 4.32
N LEU A 6 -8.89 -3.17 3.45
CA LEU A 6 -8.55 -3.00 2.05
C LEU A 6 -9.81 -3.20 1.22
N ALA A 7 -10.09 -2.25 0.33
CA ALA A 7 -11.11 -2.44 -0.69
C ALA A 7 -10.76 -3.65 -1.57
N THR A 8 -11.78 -4.27 -2.17
CA THR A 8 -11.57 -5.42 -3.07
C THR A 8 -10.62 -5.08 -4.23
N ALA A 9 -10.69 -3.86 -4.76
CA ALA A 9 -9.76 -3.37 -5.77
C ALA A 9 -8.31 -3.34 -5.23
N ALA A 10 -8.08 -2.72 -4.07
CA ALA A 10 -6.76 -2.66 -3.45
C ALA A 10 -6.17 -4.06 -3.15
N GLN A 11 -6.99 -5.05 -2.79
CA GLN A 11 -6.53 -6.44 -2.63
C GLN A 11 -6.06 -7.06 -3.96
N ARG A 12 -6.74 -6.76 -5.07
CA ARG A 12 -6.34 -7.17 -6.42
C ARG A 12 -5.06 -6.47 -6.83
N ASP A 13 -4.91 -5.18 -6.53
CA ASP A 13 -3.70 -4.40 -6.85
C ASP A 13 -2.47 -4.98 -6.15
N VAL A 14 -2.56 -5.26 -4.84
CA VAL A 14 -1.46 -5.89 -4.09
C VAL A 14 -1.07 -7.24 -4.70
N ARG A 15 -2.05 -8.04 -5.13
CA ARG A 15 -1.79 -9.32 -5.81
C ARG A 15 -1.13 -9.11 -7.17
N ALA A 16 -1.63 -8.18 -7.99
CA ALA A 16 -1.11 -7.89 -9.32
C ALA A 16 0.35 -7.39 -9.27
N ILE A 17 0.66 -6.49 -8.33
CA ILE A 17 2.02 -6.03 -8.06
C ILE A 17 2.94 -7.21 -7.72
N GLY A 18 2.49 -8.09 -6.83
CA GLY A 18 3.24 -9.29 -6.45
C GLY A 18 3.52 -10.19 -7.65
N CYS A 19 2.51 -10.48 -8.47
CA CYS A 19 2.65 -11.31 -9.67
C CYS A 19 3.64 -10.68 -10.66
N TYR A 20 3.48 -9.40 -10.97
CA TYR A 20 4.34 -8.67 -11.91
C TYR A 20 5.83 -8.72 -11.50
N ILE A 21 6.12 -8.46 -10.22
CA ILE A 21 7.49 -8.51 -9.73
C ILE A 21 8.02 -9.96 -9.73
N ALA A 22 7.17 -10.92 -9.37
CA ALA A 22 7.55 -12.34 -9.27
C ALA A 22 7.92 -12.97 -10.61
N GLU A 23 7.44 -12.43 -11.74
CA GLU A 23 7.88 -12.84 -13.08
C GLU A 23 9.39 -12.67 -13.27
N ARG A 24 10.00 -11.67 -12.64
CA ARG A 24 11.44 -11.39 -12.72
C ARG A 24 12.21 -11.83 -11.47
N ASN A 25 11.63 -11.61 -10.29
CA ASN A 25 12.28 -11.89 -9.01
C ASN A 25 11.26 -12.13 -7.88
N ARG A 26 11.04 -13.41 -7.53
CA ARG A 26 10.12 -13.82 -6.46
C ARG A 26 10.48 -13.26 -5.08
N SER A 27 11.77 -13.22 -4.74
CA SER A 27 12.22 -12.65 -3.47
C SER A 27 11.94 -11.16 -3.38
N ALA A 28 12.07 -10.42 -4.49
CA ALA A 28 11.70 -9.02 -4.56
C ALA A 28 10.18 -8.82 -4.38
N ALA A 29 9.36 -9.71 -4.95
CA ALA A 29 7.91 -9.67 -4.78
C ALA A 29 7.50 -9.82 -3.31
N LEU A 30 8.12 -10.76 -2.58
CA LEU A 30 7.90 -10.95 -1.14
C LEU A 30 8.31 -9.72 -0.33
N ARG A 31 9.49 -9.14 -0.62
CA ARG A 31 9.94 -7.91 0.06
C ARG A 31 8.99 -6.74 -0.18
N GLN A 32 8.48 -6.58 -1.41
CA GLN A 32 7.52 -5.53 -1.73
C GLN A 32 6.18 -5.73 -1.02
N TYR A 33 5.69 -6.97 -0.98
CA TYR A 33 4.47 -7.32 -0.25
C TYR A 33 4.61 -6.99 1.26
N ASP A 34 5.75 -7.32 1.86
CA ASP A 34 6.04 -7.00 3.24
C ASP A 34 6.14 -5.49 3.48
N ALA A 35 6.72 -4.73 2.55
CA ALA A 35 6.79 -3.27 2.63
C ALA A 35 5.39 -2.64 2.63
N LEU A 36 4.49 -3.10 1.76
CA LEU A 36 3.08 -2.68 1.74
C LEU A 36 2.38 -3.00 3.07
N ARG A 37 2.52 -4.24 3.57
CA ARG A 37 1.90 -4.65 4.85
C ARG A 37 2.41 -3.87 6.05
N ARG A 38 3.71 -3.56 6.10
CA ARG A 38 4.29 -2.73 7.15
C ARG A 38 3.72 -1.31 7.10
N THR A 39 3.59 -0.76 5.89
CA THR A 39 3.01 0.57 5.67
C THR A 39 1.54 0.63 6.08
N PHE A 40 0.71 -0.34 5.69
CA PHE A 40 -0.70 -0.38 6.12
C PHE A 40 -0.83 -0.42 7.65
N ARG A 41 0.02 -1.21 8.32
CA ARG A 41 0.03 -1.27 9.79
C ARG A 41 0.47 0.05 10.41
N MET A 42 1.47 0.72 9.85
CA MET A 42 1.91 2.04 10.31
C MET A 42 0.81 3.08 10.14
N LEU A 43 0.20 3.19 8.95
CA LEU A 43 -0.88 4.13 8.67
C LEU A 43 -2.13 3.86 9.52
N SER A 44 -2.40 2.60 9.87
CA SER A 44 -3.48 2.27 10.82
C SER A 44 -3.24 2.77 12.25
N ARG A 45 -1.99 3.10 12.61
CA ARG A 45 -1.61 3.71 13.90
C ARG A 45 -1.45 5.22 13.80
N GLN A 46 -0.97 5.72 12.66
CA GLN A 46 -0.66 7.12 12.41
C GLN A 46 -1.27 7.54 11.05
N PRO A 47 -2.61 7.70 10.97
CA PRO A 47 -3.32 7.89 9.70
C PRO A 47 -3.03 9.22 8.99
N LEU A 48 -2.50 10.21 9.71
CA LEU A 48 -2.20 11.54 9.17
C LEU A 48 -0.78 11.66 8.57
N LEU A 49 0.01 10.57 8.54
CA LEU A 49 1.34 10.59 7.92
C LEU A 49 1.31 10.73 6.40
N GLY A 50 0.22 10.33 5.74
CA GLY A 50 0.06 10.52 4.30
C GLY A 50 -0.21 11.99 3.97
N ALA A 51 0.33 12.45 2.84
CA ALA A 51 0.05 13.78 2.32
C ALA A 51 -1.42 13.84 1.87
N ALA A 52 -2.15 14.87 2.30
CA ALA A 52 -3.51 15.11 1.80
C ALA A 52 -3.45 15.49 0.32
N VAL A 53 -4.38 14.97 -0.48
CA VAL A 53 -4.49 15.26 -1.91
C VAL A 53 -5.92 15.69 -2.22
N PRO A 54 -6.29 16.95 -1.91
CA PRO A 54 -7.66 17.44 -2.07
C PRO A 54 -8.18 17.31 -3.51
N GLU A 55 -7.28 17.33 -4.50
CA GLU A 55 -7.59 17.18 -5.93
C GLU A 55 -8.18 15.78 -6.25
N LEU A 56 -7.90 14.79 -5.41
CA LEU A 56 -8.45 13.43 -5.52
C LEU A 56 -9.64 13.20 -4.56
N GLY A 57 -9.88 14.13 -3.62
CA GLY A 57 -10.97 14.11 -2.65
C GLY A 57 -10.53 14.56 -1.26
N GLU A 58 -11.42 15.21 -0.51
CA GLU A 58 -11.11 15.87 0.78
C GLU A 58 -10.53 14.94 1.86
N SER A 59 -10.85 13.64 1.80
CA SER A 59 -10.34 12.63 2.74
C SER A 59 -9.26 11.72 2.15
N VAL A 60 -8.78 12.02 0.94
CA VAL A 60 -7.76 11.21 0.27
C VAL A 60 -6.38 11.63 0.75
N ARG A 61 -5.58 10.63 1.10
CA ARG A 61 -4.17 10.79 1.45
C ARG A 61 -3.34 9.80 0.66
N CYS A 62 -2.11 10.20 0.37
CA CYS A 62 -1.15 9.39 -0.35
C CYS A 62 0.12 9.20 0.47
N PHE A 63 0.66 7.98 0.46
CA PHE A 63 1.93 7.63 1.10
C PHE A 63 2.78 6.74 0.17
N PRO A 64 4.05 7.10 -0.10
CA PRO A 64 4.90 6.34 -1.00
C PRO A 64 5.42 5.04 -0.37
N VAL A 65 5.44 3.96 -1.14
CA VAL A 65 6.00 2.64 -0.76
C VAL A 65 6.83 2.07 -1.90
N GLY A 66 8.12 2.41 -1.92
CA GLY A 66 8.98 2.12 -3.07
C GLY A 66 8.49 2.88 -4.30
N ASN A 67 8.15 2.14 -5.36
CA ASN A 67 7.65 2.72 -6.62
C ASN A 67 6.11 2.80 -6.70
N TYR A 68 5.40 2.63 -5.57
CA TYR A 68 3.93 2.63 -5.51
C TYR A 68 3.42 3.67 -4.51
N VAL A 69 2.14 4.02 -4.61
CA VAL A 69 1.44 4.91 -3.67
C VAL A 69 0.28 4.14 -3.02
N VAL A 70 0.10 4.38 -1.72
CA VAL A 70 -1.00 3.87 -0.90
C VAL A 70 -1.85 5.02 -0.42
#